data_AF-W5ZVB8-F1
#
_entry.id   AF-W5ZVB8-F1
#
_cell.length_a   1.000
_cell.length_b   1.000
_cell.length_c   1.000
_cell.angle_alpha   90.00
_cell.angle_beta   90.00
_cell.angle_gamma   90.00
#
_symmetry.space_group_name_H-M   'P 1'
#
loop_
_entity.id
_entity.type
_entity.pdbx_description
1 polymer ?
#
loop_
_entity_poly.entity_id
_entity_poly.type
_entity_poly.pdbx_seq_one_letter_code
_entity_poly.pdbx_strand_id
1 'polypeptide(L)'
;CDPKADSTRLILHSKAQSTVMEMAASAGSVEDLELEDVLQIGFGGVKCVESGGPEPGVGCAGRGVITSINFLEEEGAYEDIDYVSYDVLGDVVCGGFAMPIRENKAQEIYIVMSGEMMA
;
A
#
# COMPACT_ATOMS: atom_id res chain seq x y z
N CYS A 1 1.66 3.57 -1.15
CA CYS A 1 2.46 2.53 -0.50
C CYS A 1 3.93 2.82 -0.78
N ASP A 2 4.77 2.94 0.25
CA ASP A 2 6.22 3.05 0.10
C ASP A 2 6.76 1.67 -0.37
N PRO A 3 7.53 1.59 -1.47
CA PRO A 3 8.14 0.33 -1.90
C PRO A 3 9.07 -0.32 -0.87
N LYS A 4 9.44 0.36 0.21
CA LYS A 4 10.14 -0.24 1.38
C LYS A 4 9.29 -1.24 2.15
N ALA A 5 7.96 -1.19 2.01
CA ALA A 5 7.01 -2.14 2.61
C ALA A 5 7.14 -2.29 4.14
N ASP A 6 7.41 -1.19 4.85
CA ASP A 6 7.56 -1.18 6.32
C ASP A 6 6.65 -0.15 7.02
N SER A 7 5.64 0.34 6.31
CA SER A 7 4.61 1.28 6.76
C SER A 7 3.77 0.71 7.91
N THR A 8 3.51 -0.60 7.91
CA THR A 8 2.66 -1.27 8.91
C THR A 8 3.43 -1.87 10.08
N ARG A 9 4.77 -1.86 10.05
CA ARG A 9 5.64 -2.61 10.98
C ARG A 9 5.37 -2.32 12.46
N LEU A 10 5.08 -1.05 12.79
CA LEU A 10 4.87 -0.60 14.16
C LEU A 10 3.50 -1.01 14.70
N ILE A 11 2.50 -1.12 13.83
CA ILE A 11 1.15 -1.54 14.21
C ILE A 11 1.08 -3.05 14.40
N LEU A 12 1.81 -3.81 13.57
CA LEU A 12 1.84 -5.27 13.61
C LEU A 12 2.87 -5.84 14.60
N HIS A 13 3.74 -5.02 15.17
CA HIS A 13 4.91 -5.47 15.95
C HIS A 13 5.75 -6.53 15.20
N SER A 14 5.82 -6.41 13.87
CA SER A 14 6.56 -7.31 12.99
C SER A 14 7.75 -6.59 12.37
N LYS A 15 8.72 -7.35 11.88
CA LYS A 15 9.83 -6.81 11.10
C LYS A 15 9.35 -6.25 9.76
N ALA A 16 8.46 -6.99 9.10
CA ALA A 16 7.80 -6.62 7.85
C ALA A 16 6.55 -7.50 7.68
N GLN A 17 5.60 -7.01 6.88
CA GLN A 17 4.45 -7.79 6.42
C GLN A 17 4.73 -8.28 5.00
N SER A 18 4.31 -9.51 4.67
CA SER A 18 4.34 -9.96 3.28
C SER A 18 3.44 -9.08 2.42
N THR A 19 3.91 -8.71 1.24
CA THR A 19 3.20 -7.73 0.41
C THR A 19 2.19 -8.40 -0.53
N VAL A 20 1.17 -7.64 -0.98
CA VAL A 20 0.20 -8.10 -1.98
C VAL A 20 0.92 -8.61 -3.24
N MET A 21 1.91 -7.87 -3.73
CA MET A 21 2.67 -8.26 -4.92
C MET A 21 3.50 -9.54 -4.73
N GLU A 22 4.10 -9.75 -3.56
CA GLU A 22 4.84 -10.98 -3.25
C GLU A 22 3.92 -12.19 -3.10
N MET A 23 2.77 -12.02 -2.44
CA MET A 23 1.79 -13.08 -2.29
C MET A 23 1.18 -13.45 -3.64
N ALA A 24 0.84 -12.46 -4.48
CA ALA A 24 0.33 -12.70 -5.82
C ALA A 24 1.34 -13.44 -6.70
N ALA A 25 2.63 -13.09 -6.59
CA ALA A 25 3.69 -13.81 -7.30
C ALA A 25 3.84 -15.27 -6.83
N SER A 26 3.51 -15.56 -5.57
CA SER A 26 3.55 -16.90 -4.99
C SER A 26 2.30 -17.73 -5.32
N ALA A 27 1.13 -17.10 -5.35
CA ALA A 27 -0.16 -17.72 -5.69
C ALA A 27 -0.32 -17.94 -7.20
N GLY A 28 0.27 -17.06 -8.02
CA GLY A 28 0.25 -17.10 -9.48
C GLY A 28 -0.26 -15.78 -10.07
N SER A 29 -1.35 -15.26 -9.53
CA SER A 29 -1.94 -13.98 -9.90
C SER A 29 -2.57 -13.27 -8.70
N VAL A 30 -3.04 -12.03 -8.87
CA VAL A 30 -3.72 -11.29 -7.79
C VAL A 30 -5.15 -11.80 -7.61
N GLU A 31 -5.73 -12.31 -8.69
CA GLU A 31 -7.05 -12.94 -8.75
C GLU A 31 -7.12 -14.27 -8.00
N ASP A 32 -5.96 -14.86 -7.63
CA ASP A 32 -5.86 -16.07 -6.83
C ASP A 32 -5.67 -15.79 -5.32
N LEU A 33 -5.65 -14.52 -4.91
CA LEU A 33 -5.53 -14.11 -3.50
C LEU A 33 -6.89 -13.86 -2.88
N GLU A 34 -6.99 -14.15 -1.59
CA GLU A 34 -8.13 -13.76 -0.76
C GLU A 34 -7.73 -12.60 0.17
N LEU A 35 -8.70 -11.79 0.60
CA LEU A 35 -8.42 -10.65 1.49
C LEU A 35 -7.69 -11.07 2.78
N GLU A 36 -8.03 -12.23 3.31
CA GLU A 36 -7.45 -12.79 4.54
C GLU A 36 -5.98 -13.19 4.42
N ASP A 37 -5.47 -13.39 3.20
CA ASP A 37 -4.06 -13.67 2.97
C ASP A 37 -3.21 -12.43 3.21
N VAL A 38 -3.71 -11.27 2.76
CA VAL A 38 -2.94 -10.03 2.74
C VAL A 38 -3.23 -9.10 3.92
N LEU A 39 -4.43 -9.16 4.48
CA LEU A 39 -4.88 -8.24 5.52
C LEU A 39 -4.56 -8.78 6.92
N GLN A 40 -3.75 -8.04 7.66
CA GLN A 40 -3.40 -8.37 9.04
C GLN A 40 -4.01 -7.35 9.99
N ILE A 41 -4.46 -7.82 11.16
CA ILE A 41 -5.01 -6.96 12.20
C ILE A 41 -3.94 -6.78 13.29
N GLY A 42 -3.55 -5.52 13.51
CA GLY A 42 -2.55 -5.16 14.51
C GLY A 42 -3.11 -4.44 15.73
N PHE A 43 -2.27 -3.59 16.33
CA PHE A 43 -2.61 -2.81 17.52
C PHE A 43 -3.93 -2.03 17.35
N GLY A 44 -4.79 -2.10 18.36
CA GLY A 44 -6.05 -1.36 18.37
C GLY A 44 -7.08 -1.80 17.33
N GLY A 45 -6.91 -2.97 16.71
CA GLY A 45 -7.80 -3.45 15.65
C GLY A 45 -7.54 -2.81 14.28
N VAL A 46 -6.41 -2.09 14.13
CA VAL A 46 -6.03 -1.48 12.85
C VAL A 46 -5.73 -2.57 11.83
N LYS A 47 -6.42 -2.51 10.69
CA LYS A 47 -6.22 -3.38 9.54
C LYS A 47 -5.02 -2.86 8.73
N CYS A 48 -4.08 -3.74 8.40
CA CYS A 48 -2.81 -3.42 7.75
C CYS A 48 -2.61 -4.25 6.50
N VAL A 49 -2.19 -3.60 5.41
CA VAL A 49 -1.82 -4.22 4.13
C VAL A 49 -0.62 -3.48 3.56
N GLU A 50 0.34 -4.20 2.99
CA GLU A 50 1.46 -3.64 2.25
C GLU A 50 1.32 -4.00 0.76
N SER A 51 1.34 -3.01 -0.12
CA SER A 51 1.25 -3.23 -1.57
C SER A 51 2.48 -3.95 -2.11
N GLY A 52 3.66 -3.55 -1.65
CA GLY A 52 4.94 -3.97 -2.21
C GLY A 52 5.23 -3.32 -3.56
N GLY A 53 6.27 -3.83 -4.21
CA GLY A 53 6.73 -3.31 -5.50
C GLY A 53 7.70 -4.28 -6.17
N PRO A 54 7.98 -4.07 -7.46
CA PRO A 54 8.97 -4.87 -8.17
C PRO A 54 10.37 -4.59 -7.61
N GLU A 55 11.29 -5.52 -7.88
CA GLU A 55 12.70 -5.31 -7.56
C GLU A 55 13.21 -3.97 -8.16
N PRO A 56 14.08 -3.24 -7.43
CA PRO A 56 14.66 -2.00 -7.90
C PRO A 56 15.27 -2.13 -9.30
N GLY A 57 14.79 -1.31 -10.24
CA GLY A 57 15.28 -1.30 -11.63
C GLY A 57 14.59 -2.28 -12.58
N VAL A 58 13.64 -3.10 -12.12
CA VAL A 58 12.97 -4.13 -12.94
C VAL A 58 11.55 -3.72 -13.37
N GLY A 59 10.84 -2.93 -12.56
CA GLY A 59 9.44 -2.58 -12.85
C GLY A 59 9.01 -1.20 -12.34
N CYS A 60 7.71 -0.94 -12.42
CA CYS A 60 7.09 0.29 -11.93
C CYS A 60 6.43 0.05 -10.57
N ALA A 61 7.00 0.61 -9.50
CA ALA A 61 6.41 0.56 -8.16
C ALA A 61 4.97 1.12 -8.13
N GLY A 62 4.71 2.15 -8.93
CA GLY A 62 3.36 2.71 -9.08
C GLY A 62 2.32 1.71 -9.61
N ARG A 63 2.72 0.69 -10.38
CA ARG A 63 1.79 -0.35 -10.84
C ARG A 63 1.37 -1.28 -9.70
N GLY A 64 2.30 -1.61 -8.79
CA GLY A 64 1.97 -2.40 -7.59
C GLY A 64 0.91 -1.71 -6.74
N VAL A 65 1.06 -0.39 -6.53
CA VAL A 65 0.10 0.43 -5.78
C VAL A 65 -1.30 0.38 -6.41
N ILE A 66 -1.41 0.57 -7.73
CA ILE A 66 -2.69 0.51 -8.44
C ILE A 66 -3.32 -0.87 -8.27
N THR A 67 -2.56 -1.93 -8.55
CA THR A 67 -3.04 -3.31 -8.46
C THR A 67 -3.52 -3.67 -7.05
N SER A 68 -2.78 -3.26 -6.02
CA SER A 68 -3.16 -3.55 -4.63
C SER A 68 -4.41 -2.78 -4.21
N ILE A 69 -4.56 -1.51 -4.60
CA ILE A 69 -5.74 -0.73 -4.27
C ILE A 69 -7.00 -1.31 -4.93
N ASN A 70 -6.90 -1.70 -6.20
CA ASN A 70 -8.02 -2.31 -6.92
C ASN A 70 -8.42 -3.64 -6.29
N PHE A 71 -7.45 -4.52 -5.99
CA PHE A 71 -7.70 -5.77 -5.27
C PHE A 71 -8.45 -5.54 -3.95
N LEU A 72 -7.97 -4.60 -3.12
CA LEU A 72 -8.62 -4.29 -1.84
C LEU A 72 -10.04 -3.74 -2.00
N GLU A 73 -10.30 -3.01 -3.09
CA GLU A 73 -11.64 -2.52 -3.40
C GLU A 73 -12.58 -3.65 -3.84
N GLU A 74 -12.10 -4.53 -4.72
CA GLU A 74 -12.86 -5.67 -5.24
C GLU A 74 -13.19 -6.68 -4.14
N GLU A 75 -12.27 -6.91 -3.21
CA GLU A 75 -12.44 -7.81 -2.06
C GLU A 75 -13.18 -7.18 -0.86
N GLY A 76 -13.71 -5.96 -1.00
CA GLY A 76 -14.52 -5.33 0.04
C GLY A 76 -13.74 -4.91 1.30
N ALA A 77 -12.43 -4.67 1.20
CA ALA A 77 -11.59 -4.33 2.36
C ALA A 77 -12.02 -3.02 3.06
N TYR A 78 -12.73 -2.14 2.35
CA TYR A 78 -13.15 -0.82 2.83
C TYR A 78 -14.53 -0.78 3.50
N GLU A 79 -15.19 -1.93 3.67
CA GLU A 79 -16.47 -2.02 4.39
C GLU A 79 -16.26 -1.79 5.90
N ASP A 80 -17.18 -1.01 6.50
CA ASP A 80 -17.19 -0.67 7.93
C ASP A 80 -15.87 -0.04 8.45
N ILE A 81 -15.25 0.82 7.65
CA ILE A 81 -14.03 1.56 8.02
C ILE A 81 -14.32 3.06 8.19
N ASP A 82 -13.90 3.62 9.32
CA ASP A 82 -13.98 5.07 9.57
C ASP A 82 -12.93 5.86 8.79
N TYR A 83 -11.70 5.34 8.69
CA TYR A 83 -10.56 5.99 8.04
C TYR A 83 -9.67 4.99 7.29
N VAL A 84 -9.25 5.37 6.08
CA VAL A 84 -8.22 4.67 5.31
C VAL A 84 -7.03 5.62 5.14
N SER A 85 -5.84 5.18 5.57
CA SER A 85 -4.61 5.95 5.42
C SER A 85 -3.71 5.29 4.39
N TYR A 86 -3.40 6.01 3.31
CA TYR A 86 -2.42 5.58 2.31
C TYR A 86 -1.07 6.24 2.60
N ASP A 87 -0.10 5.47 3.08
CA ASP A 87 1.29 5.92 3.17
C ASP A 87 1.92 5.85 1.78
N VAL A 88 2.23 6.98 1.15
CA VAL A 88 2.67 7.07 -0.25
C VAL A 88 4.04 7.75 -0.33
N LEU A 89 4.95 7.14 -1.10
CA LEU A 89 6.28 7.69 -1.36
C LEU A 89 6.19 9.09 -2.00
N GLY A 90 6.80 10.09 -1.35
CA GLY A 90 6.84 11.47 -1.81
C GLY A 90 8.01 11.83 -2.73
N ASP A 91 9.04 10.98 -2.80
CA ASP A 91 10.30 11.27 -3.54
C ASP A 91 10.10 11.35 -5.05
N VAL A 92 9.20 10.53 -5.59
CA VAL A 92 8.91 10.46 -7.02
C VAL A 92 7.40 10.40 -7.25
N VAL A 93 6.84 11.48 -7.78
CA VAL A 93 5.40 11.56 -8.08
C VAL A 93 5.13 11.13 -9.51
N CYS A 94 5.25 9.84 -9.79
CA CYS A 94 4.89 9.26 -11.09
C CYS A 94 3.39 8.91 -11.14
N GLY A 95 2.89 8.55 -12.33
CA GLY A 95 1.46 8.33 -12.56
C GLY A 95 0.79 7.31 -11.64
N GLY A 96 1.53 6.30 -11.15
CA GLY A 96 0.99 5.32 -10.21
C GLY A 96 0.97 5.77 -8.74
N PHE A 97 1.96 6.54 -8.29
CA PHE A 97 1.92 7.13 -6.94
C PHE A 97 0.87 8.24 -6.82
N ALA A 98 0.52 8.89 -7.93
CA ALA A 98 -0.58 9.84 -7.99
C ALA A 98 -1.97 9.18 -8.09
N MET A 99 -2.07 7.84 -8.24
CA MET A 99 -3.36 7.16 -8.44
C MET A 99 -4.36 7.39 -7.29
N PRO A 100 -3.97 7.33 -5.99
CA PRO A 100 -4.92 7.59 -4.91
C PRO A 100 -5.62 8.95 -5.02
N ILE A 101 -4.89 9.97 -5.52
CA ILE A 101 -5.42 11.31 -5.74
C ILE A 101 -6.24 11.37 -7.04
N ARG A 102 -5.70 10.82 -8.13
CA ARG A 102 -6.31 10.88 -9.47
C ARG A 102 -7.64 10.13 -9.57
N GLU A 103 -7.75 9.01 -8.87
CA GLU A 103 -8.95 8.17 -8.84
C GLU A 103 -9.85 8.45 -7.63
N ASN A 104 -9.58 9.57 -6.93
CA ASN A 104 -10.38 10.05 -5.81
C ASN A 104 -10.53 9.03 -4.66
N LYS A 105 -9.52 8.17 -4.48
CA LYS A 105 -9.41 7.21 -3.37
C LYS A 105 -8.99 7.91 -2.06
N ALA A 106 -8.24 9.00 -2.16
CA ALA A 106 -7.86 9.86 -1.05
C ALA A 106 -8.34 11.30 -1.30
N GLN A 107 -9.24 11.80 -0.45
CA GLN A 107 -9.81 13.15 -0.55
C GLN A 107 -9.07 14.16 0.35
N GLU A 108 -8.43 13.68 1.41
CA GLU A 108 -7.61 14.49 2.31
C GLU A 108 -6.13 14.12 2.15
N ILE A 109 -5.30 15.12 1.89
CA ILE A 109 -3.86 14.94 1.64
C ILE A 109 -3.07 15.70 2.71
N TYR A 110 -2.26 14.95 3.45
CA TYR A 110 -1.36 15.51 4.46
C TYR A 110 0.09 15.29 4.00
N ILE A 111 0.87 16.37 3.94
CA ILE A 111 2.28 16.34 3.51
C ILE A 111 3.17 16.49 4.74
N VAL A 112 4.00 15.48 5.01
CA VAL A 112 5.01 15.52 6.07
C VAL A 112 6.28 16.15 5.51
N MET A 113 6.79 17.19 6.17
CA MET A 113 8.02 17.88 5.75
C MET A 113 8.86 18.34 6.93
N SER A 114 10.14 18.60 6.68
CA SER A 114 11.07 19.27 7.60
C SER A 114 11.51 20.63 7.02
N GLY A 115 12.27 21.42 7.79
CA GLY A 115 12.86 22.67 7.31
C GLY A 115 14.09 22.49 6.41
N GLU A 116 14.43 21.25 6.05
CA GLU A 116 15.59 20.95 5.22
C GLU A 116 15.26 21.15 3.74
N MET A 117 16.12 21.90 3.04
CA MET A 117 16.04 22.01 1.59
C MET A 117 16.66 20.77 0.97
N MET A 118 15.88 20.02 0.20
CA MET A 118 16.36 18.91 -0.63
C MET A 118 16.94 19.51 -1.93
N ALA A 119 18.23 19.29 -2.18
CA ALA A 119 18.96 19.80 -3.34
C ALA A 119 19.43 18.67 -4.26
#